data_AF-A0A1Q7W020-F1
#
_entry.id   AF-A0A1Q7W020-F1
#
_cell.length_a   1.000
_cell.length_b   1.000
_cell.length_c   1.000
_cell.angle_alpha   90.00
_cell.angle_beta   90.00
_cell.angle_gamma   90.00
#
_symmetry.space_group_name_H-M   'P 1'
#
loop_
_entity.id
_entity.type
_entity.pdbx_description
1 polymer ?
#
loop_
_entity_poly.entity_id
_entity_poly.type
_entity_poly.pdbx_seq_one_letter_code
_entity_poly.pdbx_strand_id
1 'polypeptide(L)'
;MIDRLSFARVAANLGVTWHTVDNAVLDAGRVLLIDNPGRMNGVRAIGVDEHRWRHARRGEKFVTVIIDLTPVRESTGPARLLDMVQGCSKLVFKSWLEQTRQDLP
;
A
#
# COMPACT_ATOMS: atom_id res chain seq x y z
N MET A 1 5.42 21.35 -2.51
CA MET A 1 4.53 21.23 -3.68
C MET A 1 4.62 19.79 -4.15
N ILE A 2 3.52 19.03 -4.15
CA ILE A 2 3.51 17.69 -4.76
C ILE A 2 3.21 17.90 -6.24
N ASP A 3 4.18 17.57 -7.10
CA ASP A 3 3.98 17.59 -8.54
C ASP A 3 2.99 16.48 -8.95
N ARG A 4 2.12 16.74 -9.91
CA ARG A 4 1.03 15.84 -10.35
C ARG A 4 1.24 15.35 -11.78
N LEU A 5 2.48 15.03 -12.13
CA LEU A 5 2.78 14.45 -13.43
C LEU A 5 2.19 13.04 -13.54
N SER A 6 1.57 12.75 -14.69
CA SER A 6 1.23 11.37 -15.03
C SER A 6 2.49 10.54 -15.26
N PHE A 7 2.40 9.23 -15.06
CA PHE A 7 3.50 8.30 -15.37
C PHE A 7 4.03 8.45 -16.80
N ALA A 8 3.14 8.70 -17.78
CA ALA A 8 3.54 8.95 -19.16
C ALA A 8 4.40 10.21 -19.31
N ARG A 9 4.09 11.28 -18.57
CA ARG A 9 4.87 12.52 -18.61
C ARG A 9 6.22 12.36 -17.92
N VAL A 10 6.27 11.64 -16.80
CA VAL A 10 7.52 11.28 -16.14
C VAL A 10 8.40 10.44 -17.07
N ALA A 11 7.83 9.43 -17.72
CA ALA A 11 8.55 8.58 -18.67
C ALA A 11 9.13 9.39 -19.84
N ALA A 12 8.33 10.28 -20.44
CA ALA A 12 8.78 11.15 -21.52
C ALA A 12 9.92 12.10 -21.09
N ASN A 13 9.82 12.69 -19.89
CA ASN A 13 10.86 13.59 -19.36
C ASN A 13 12.18 12.85 -19.07
N LEU A 14 12.10 11.58 -18.65
CA LEU A 14 13.26 10.76 -18.31
C LEU A 14 13.81 9.94 -19.50
N GLY A 15 13.13 9.96 -20.66
CA GLY A 15 13.55 9.17 -21.82
C GLY A 15 13.41 7.65 -21.63
N VAL A 16 12.48 7.21 -20.77
CA VAL A 16 12.25 5.78 -20.46
C VAL A 16 10.85 5.33 -20.85
N THR A 17 10.59 4.03 -20.78
CA THR A 17 9.24 3.50 -21.00
C THR A 17 8.33 3.76 -19.80
N TRP A 18 7.02 3.78 -20.04
CA TRP A 18 6.01 3.88 -18.98
C TRP A 18 6.21 2.80 -17.91
N HIS A 19 6.44 1.54 -18.33
CA HIS A 19 6.67 0.40 -17.44
C HIS A 19 7.90 0.58 -16.55
N THR A 20 8.96 1.24 -17.06
CA THR A 20 10.15 1.53 -16.27
C THR A 20 9.83 2.45 -15.09
N VAL A 21 8.99 3.47 -15.30
CA VAL A 21 8.55 4.37 -14.22
C VAL A 21 7.62 3.63 -13.25
N ASP A 22 6.67 2.86 -13.76
CA ASP A 22 5.73 2.05 -12.96
C ASP A 22 6.49 1.11 -12.00
N ASN A 23 7.41 0.31 -12.53
CA ASN A 23 8.23 -0.58 -11.73
C ASN A 23 9.07 0.16 -10.69
N ALA A 24 9.72 1.26 -11.07
CA ALA A 24 10.55 2.04 -10.15
C ALA A 24 9.73 2.60 -8.97
N VAL A 25 8.49 3.04 -9.22
CA VAL A 25 7.60 3.53 -8.15
C VAL A 25 7.12 2.37 -7.26
N LEU A 26 6.78 1.22 -7.84
CA LEU A 26 6.38 0.04 -7.06
C LEU A 26 7.53 -0.45 -6.16
N ASP A 27 8.75 -0.52 -6.70
CA ASP A 27 9.94 -0.94 -5.95
C ASP A 27 10.26 0.05 -4.82
N ALA A 28 10.28 1.36 -5.13
CA ALA A 28 10.50 2.39 -4.12
C ALA A 28 9.41 2.39 -3.05
N GLY A 29 8.15 2.25 -3.46
CA GLY A 29 7.01 2.14 -2.53
C GLY A 29 7.13 0.94 -1.60
N ARG A 30 7.55 -0.21 -2.13
CA ARG A 30 7.79 -1.42 -1.34
C ARG A 30 8.88 -1.18 -0.28
N VAL A 31 10.03 -0.65 -0.68
CA VAL A 31 11.16 -0.39 0.21
C VAL A 31 10.81 0.65 1.27
N LEU A 32 10.18 1.77 0.87
CA LEU A 32 9.95 2.91 1.75
C LEU A 32 8.75 2.72 2.70
N LEU A 33 7.73 1.99 2.26
CA LEU A 33 6.45 1.91 2.98
C LEU A 33 6.20 0.55 3.61
N ILE A 34 6.69 -0.55 3.01
CA ILE A 34 6.31 -1.91 3.41
C ILE A 34 7.47 -2.67 4.04
N ASP A 35 8.70 -2.58 3.53
CA ASP A 35 9.80 -3.45 3.97
C ASP A 35 10.45 -3.04 5.30
N ASN A 36 9.92 -2.03 5.99
CA ASN A 36 10.38 -1.69 7.34
C ASN A 36 10.03 -2.82 8.33
N PRO A 37 11.01 -3.54 8.91
CA PRO A 37 10.72 -4.64 9.84
C PRO A 37 10.05 -4.16 11.13
N GLY A 38 10.25 -2.90 11.52
CA GLY A 38 9.60 -2.28 12.68
C GLY A 38 8.19 -1.72 12.39
N ARG A 39 7.62 -1.96 11.20
CA ARG A 39 6.32 -1.36 10.81
C ARG A 39 5.16 -1.73 11.75
N MET A 40 5.24 -2.91 12.36
CA MET A 40 4.22 -3.41 13.29
C MET A 40 4.41 -2.94 14.74
N ASN A 41 5.52 -2.26 15.07
CA ASN A 41 5.81 -1.85 16.43
C ASN A 41 4.75 -0.87 16.95
N GLY A 42 4.18 -1.20 18.11
CA GLY A 42 3.21 -0.35 18.81
C GLY A 42 1.81 -0.31 18.17
N VAL A 43 1.54 -1.11 17.13
CA VAL A 43 0.22 -1.17 16.49
C VAL A 43 -0.79 -1.79 17.47
N ARG A 44 -1.86 -1.06 17.77
CA ARG A 44 -2.95 -1.46 18.68
C ARG A 44 -4.34 -1.34 18.04
N ALA A 45 -4.46 -0.60 16.94
CA ALA A 45 -5.70 -0.41 16.22
C ALA A 45 -5.45 -0.49 14.71
N ILE A 46 -5.93 -1.57 14.10
CA ILE A 46 -5.80 -1.78 12.66
C ILE A 46 -7.09 -1.33 11.97
N GLY A 47 -6.94 -0.48 10.96
CA GLY A 47 -7.97 -0.17 9.96
C GLY A 47 -7.75 -0.98 8.70
N VAL A 48 -8.84 -1.34 8.03
CA VAL A 48 -8.82 -2.00 6.73
C VAL A 48 -9.73 -1.22 5.79
N ASP A 49 -9.21 -0.87 4.64
CA ASP A 49 -9.96 -0.25 3.54
C ASP A 49 -9.88 -1.11 2.28
N GLU A 50 -10.90 -1.02 1.43
CA GLU A 50 -10.95 -1.75 0.16
C GLU A 50 -11.19 -0.78 -0.99
N HIS A 51 -10.20 -0.67 -1.88
CA HIS A 51 -10.36 0.07 -3.11
C HIS A 51 -10.67 -0.88 -4.27
N ARG A 52 -11.88 -0.74 -4.82
CA ARG A 52 -12.30 -1.43 -6.05
C ARG A 52 -12.13 -0.48 -7.22
N TRP A 53 -11.36 -0.91 -8.22
CA TRP A 53 -11.15 -0.16 -9.46
C TRP A 53 -11.38 -1.02 -10.70
N ARG A 54 -11.54 -0.33 -11.83
CA ARG A 54 -11.71 -0.96 -13.14
C ARG A 54 -11.19 -0.03 -14.26
N HIS A 55 -10.08 -0.41 -14.89
CA HIS A 55 -9.55 0.30 -16.06
C HIS A 55 -9.96 -0.33 -17.40
N ALA A 56 -10.33 -1.61 -17.42
CA ALA A 56 -10.75 -2.33 -18.62
C ALA A 56 -12.25 -2.68 -18.57
N ARG A 57 -12.85 -3.00 -19.72
CA ARG A 57 -14.28 -3.39 -19.81
C ARG A 57 -14.65 -4.61 -18.95
N ARG A 58 -13.68 -5.46 -18.60
CA ARG A 58 -13.85 -6.66 -17.78
C ARG A 58 -12.77 -6.75 -16.71
N GLY A 59 -13.11 -7.46 -15.62
CA GLY A 59 -12.23 -7.66 -14.48
C GLY A 59 -12.41 -6.55 -13.45
N GLU A 60 -12.93 -6.93 -12.29
CA GLU A 60 -12.87 -6.08 -11.12
C GLU A 60 -11.50 -6.26 -10.49
N LYS A 61 -10.91 -5.14 -10.08
CA LYS A 61 -9.64 -5.17 -9.38
C LYS A 61 -9.89 -4.60 -8.00
N PHE A 62 -9.42 -5.34 -7.01
CA PHE A 62 -9.53 -4.98 -5.60
C PHE A 62 -8.14 -4.85 -5.03
N VAL A 63 -7.95 -3.87 -4.17
CA VAL A 63 -6.80 -3.76 -3.30
C VAL A 63 -7.29 -3.50 -1.89
N THR A 64 -6.77 -4.28 -0.95
CA THR A 64 -7.02 -4.12 0.47
C THR A 64 -5.87 -3.34 1.06
N VAL A 65 -6.18 -2.19 1.66
CA VAL A 65 -5.21 -1.32 2.33
C VAL A 65 -5.30 -1.56 3.83
N ILE A 66 -4.16 -1.83 4.46
CA ILE A 66 -4.07 -2.15 5.89
C ILE A 66 -3.32 -1.02 6.57
N ILE A 67 -3.95 -0.43 7.57
CA ILE A 67 -3.56 0.87 8.12
C ILE A 67 -3.44 0.75 9.64
N ASP A 68 -2.36 1.29 10.18
CA ASP A 68 -2.26 1.57 11.61
C ASP A 68 -3.00 2.87 11.94
N LEU A 69 -4.08 2.73 12.71
CA LEU A 69 -4.89 3.83 13.22
C LEU A 69 -4.53 4.23 14.64
N THR A 70 -3.56 3.56 15.27
CA THR A 70 -3.14 3.86 16.65
C THR A 70 -2.77 5.33 16.85
N PRO A 71 -1.94 5.97 16.00
CA PRO A 71 -1.56 7.36 16.21
C PRO A 71 -2.74 8.33 16.13
N VAL A 72 -3.73 8.03 15.28
CA VAL A 72 -4.95 8.83 15.16
C VAL A 72 -5.81 8.68 16.40
N ARG A 73 -6.02 7.45 16.86
CA ARG A 73 -6.82 7.18 18.08
C ARG A 73 -6.20 7.81 19.33
N GLU A 74 -4.88 7.91 19.37
CA GLU A 74 -4.14 8.45 20.51
C GLU A 74 -3.78 9.93 20.35
N SER A 75 -4.19 10.56 19.24
CA SER A 75 -3.83 11.96 18.93
C SER A 75 -2.32 12.22 18.92
N THR A 76 -1.52 11.21 18.58
CA THR A 76 -0.04 11.30 18.54
C THR A 76 0.50 11.48 17.12
N GLY A 77 -0.33 11.32 16.09
CA GLY A 77 0.08 11.53 14.71
C GLY A 77 -0.92 11.03 13.67
N PRO A 78 -0.53 11.06 12.38
CA PRO A 78 -1.36 10.55 11.30
C PRO A 78 -1.37 9.02 11.26
N ALA A 79 -2.38 8.48 10.56
CA ALA A 79 -2.42 7.05 10.25
C ALA A 79 -1.19 6.62 9.42
N ARG A 80 -0.75 5.38 9.59
CA ARG A 80 0.43 4.84 8.90
C ARG A 80 0.02 3.65 8.04
N LEU A 81 0.57 3.57 6.83
CA LEU A 81 0.36 2.39 5.98
C LEU A 81 1.14 1.21 6.57
N LEU A 82 0.49 0.05 6.69
CA LEU A 82 1.12 -1.21 7.10
C LEU A 82 1.31 -2.14 5.90
N ASP A 83 0.31 -2.22 5.03
CA ASP A 83 0.38 -3.02 3.80
C ASP A 83 -0.67 -2.59 2.77
N MET A 84 -0.44 -2.99 1.53
CA MET A 84 -1.39 -2.82 0.43
C MET A 84 -1.36 -4.08 -0.45
N VAL A 85 -2.39 -4.90 -0.33
CA VAL A 85 -2.41 -6.26 -0.87
C VAL A 85 -3.54 -6.42 -1.88
N GLN A 86 -3.23 -7.02 -3.04
CA GLN A 86 -4.24 -7.25 -4.07
C GLN A 86 -5.29 -8.28 -3.61
N GLY A 87 -6.56 -7.97 -3.86
CA GLY A 87 -7.71 -8.83 -3.58
C GLY A 87 -8.72 -8.20 -2.63
N CYS A 88 -9.83 -8.89 -2.42
CA CYS A 88 -10.92 -8.45 -1.54
C CYS A 88 -10.57 -8.62 -0.06
N SER A 89 -11.00 -7.64 0.72
CA SER A 89 -10.69 -7.46 2.15
C SER A 89 -10.93 -8.70 3.00
N LYS A 90 -12.07 -9.40 2.85
CA LYS A 90 -12.36 -10.57 3.69
C LYS A 90 -11.31 -11.68 3.61
N LEU A 91 -10.89 -12.05 2.40
CA LEU A 91 -9.92 -13.13 2.19
C LEU A 91 -8.50 -12.63 2.45
N VAL A 92 -8.17 -11.47 1.87
CA VAL A 92 -6.83 -10.88 1.96
C VAL A 92 -6.47 -10.56 3.40
N PHE A 93 -7.36 -9.93 4.15
CA PHE A 93 -7.07 -9.53 5.52
C PHE A 93 -6.86 -10.75 6.44
N LYS A 94 -7.62 -11.84 6.24
CA LYS A 94 -7.40 -13.08 6.99
C LYS A 94 -6.00 -13.64 6.72
N SER A 95 -5.63 -13.82 5.46
CA SER A 95 -4.31 -14.36 5.11
C SER A 95 -3.17 -13.45 5.55
N TRP A 96 -3.37 -12.13 5.48
CA TRP A 96 -2.39 -11.17 5.95
C TRP A 96 -2.16 -11.26 7.46
N LEU A 97 -3.22 -11.42 8.27
CA LEU A 97 -3.10 -11.64 9.71
C LEU A 97 -2.36 -12.95 10.03
N GLU A 98 -2.63 -14.01 9.27
CA GLU A 98 -1.97 -15.31 9.44
C GLU A 98 -0.46 -15.23 9.17
N GLN A 99 -0.06 -14.54 8.09
CA GLN A 99 1.35 -14.31 7.73
C GLN A 99 2.04 -13.41 8.75
N THR A 100 1.43 -12.26 9.06
CA THR A 100 2.03 -11.27 9.98
C THR A 100 2.17 -11.82 11.41
N ARG A 101 1.30 -12.75 11.83
CA ARG A 101 1.42 -13.43 13.13
C ARG A 101 2.67 -14.33 13.19
N GLN A 102 3.09 -14.93 12.08
CA GLN A 102 4.29 -15.77 12.04
C GLN A 102 5.59 -14.95 12.13
N ASP A 103 5.52 -13.66 11.83
CA ASP A 103 6.66 -12.72 11.86
C ASP A 103 6.83 -12.00 13.21
N LEU A 104 5.92 -12.23 14.17
CA LEU A 104 6.06 -11.75 15.55
C LEU A 104 6.91 -12.76 16.35
N PRO A 105 7.93 -12.30 17.10
CA PRO A 105 8.75 -13.17 17.95
C PRO A 105 7.94 -13.85 19.08
#